data_AF-A0A1G5GUU1-F1
#
_entry.id   AF-A0A1G5GUU1-F1
#
_cell.length_a   1.000
_cell.length_b   1.000
_cell.length_c   1.000
_cell.angle_alpha   90.00
_cell.angle_beta   90.00
_cell.angle_gamma   90.00
#
_symmetry.space_group_name_H-M   'P 1'
#
loop_
_entity.id
_entity.type
_entity.pdbx_description
1 polymer ?
#
loop_
_entity_poly.entity_id
_entity_poly.type
_entity_poly.pdbx_seq_one_letter_code
_entity_poly.pdbx_strand_id
1 'polypeptide(L)' 'MKPKKQESSTCDDLFRLRLEQLLDQRHVLYRLAGKIDWNAVEERFGRLYERINGVRLD' A
#
# COMPACT_ATOMS: atom_id res chain seq x y z
N MET A 1 14.64 -21.94 -31.56
CA MET A 1 14.55 -21.67 -30.11
C MET A 1 13.14 -21.18 -29.81
N LYS A 2 12.43 -21.80 -28.86
CA LYS A 2 11.10 -21.31 -28.42
C LYS A 2 11.30 -20.42 -27.19
N PRO A 3 10.72 -19.21 -27.14
CA PRO A 3 10.83 -18.35 -25.97
C PRO A 3 10.11 -19.02 -24.79
N LYS A 4 10.78 -19.06 -23.65
CA LYS A 4 10.23 -19.60 -22.40
C LYS A 4 9.09 -18.67 -21.96
N LYS A 5 7.91 -19.24 -21.75
CA LYS A 5 6.73 -18.50 -21.27
C LYS A 5 7.06 -17.96 -19.88
N GLN A 6 7.03 -16.64 -19.71
CA GLN A 6 7.17 -16.03 -18.39
C GLN A 6 5.98 -16.47 -17.55
N GLU A 7 6.26 -17.17 -16.45
CA GLU A 7 5.26 -17.60 -15.49
C GLU A 7 4.72 -16.35 -14.79
N SER A 8 3.42 -16.11 -14.93
CA SER A 8 2.70 -14.96 -14.39
C SER A 8 2.49 -15.02 -12.87
N SER A 9 3.31 -15.79 -12.14
CA SER A 9 3.13 -16.10 -10.72
C SER A 9 3.50 -14.95 -9.79
N THR A 10 4.32 -13.99 -10.22
CA THR A 10 4.73 -12.88 -9.35
C THR A 10 3.56 -11.99 -8.93
N CYS A 11 2.58 -11.76 -9.81
CA CYS A 11 1.49 -10.82 -9.55
C CYS A 11 0.45 -11.37 -8.55
N ASP A 12 0.12 -12.66 -8.64
CA ASP A 12 -0.83 -13.31 -7.73
C ASP A 12 -0.28 -13.42 -6.29
N ASP A 13 1.04 -13.49 -6.12
CA ASP A 13 1.69 -13.50 -4.81
C ASP A 13 1.73 -12.11 -4.16
N LEU A 14 1.75 -11.01 -4.93
CA LEU A 14 1.76 -9.64 -4.39
C LEU A 14 0.49 -9.32 -3.58
N PHE A 15 -0.65 -9.91 -3.94
CA PHE A 15 -1.90 -9.74 -3.21
C PHE A 15 -2.01 -10.65 -1.98
N ARG A 16 -1.21 -11.73 -1.91
CA ARG A 16 -1.17 -12.66 -0.76
C ARG A 16 -0.16 -12.22 0.30
N LEU A 17 0.92 -11.58 -0.13
CA LEU A 17 1.97 -11.11 0.75
C LEU A 17 1.59 -9.75 1.35
N ARG A 18 1.74 -9.61 2.67
CA ARG A 18 1.46 -8.34 3.34
C ARG A 18 2.49 -7.32 2.87
N LEU A 19 2.07 -6.10 2.54
CA LEU A 19 2.94 -5.04 2.00
C LEU A 19 4.26 -4.89 2.78
N GLU A 20 4.22 -4.97 4.11
CA GLU A 20 5.41 -4.90 4.97
C GLU A 20 6.45 -6.00 4.73
N GLN A 21 6.04 -7.15 4.18
CA GLN A 21 6.91 -8.26 3.81
C GLN A 21 7.63 -8.02 2.48
N LEU A 22 7.09 -7.12 1.64
CA LEU A 22 7.69 -6.75 0.36
C LEU A 22 8.63 -5.55 0.48
N LEU A 23 8.47 -4.75 1.54
CA LEU A 23 9.23 -3.51 1.71
C LEU A 23 10.60 -3.78 2.34
N ASP A 24 11.64 -3.18 1.77
CA ASP A 24 12.95 -3.11 2.42
C ASP A 24 12.88 -2.14 3.61
N GLN A 25 12.99 -2.67 4.82
CA GLN A 25 12.93 -1.90 6.07
C GLN A 25 14.10 -0.91 6.23
N ARG A 26 15.20 -1.09 5.49
CA ARG A 26 16.35 -0.16 5.48
C ARG A 26 16.13 0.99 4.52
N HIS A 27 15.16 0.88 3.62
CA HIS A 27 14.86 1.91 2.64
C HIS A 27 14.46 3.22 3.32
N VAL A 28 14.97 4.34 2.80
CA VAL A 28 14.80 5.66 3.41
C VAL A 28 13.33 6.04 3.57
N LEU A 29 12.48 5.69 2.61
CA LEU A 29 11.04 5.97 2.68
C LEU A 29 10.31 5.13 3.74
N TYR A 30 10.72 3.87 3.94
CA TYR A 30 10.15 3.03 5.00
C TYR A 30 10.46 3.61 6.38
N ARG A 31 11.73 4.00 6.58
CA ARG A 31 12.19 4.64 7.81
C ARG A 31 11.54 6.01 8.04
N LEU A 32 11.31 6.77 6.97
CA LEU A 32 10.60 8.04 7.04
C LEU A 32 9.14 7.83 7.45
N ALA A 33 8.45 6.88 6.82
CA ALA A 33 7.07 6.55 7.14
C ALA A 33 6.90 6.15 8.61
N GLY A 34 7.85 5.40 9.19
CA GLY A 34 7.82 5.05 10.61
C GLY A 34 8.00 6.23 11.58
N LYS A 35 8.41 7.41 11.10
CA LYS A 35 8.55 8.64 11.90
C LYS A 35 7.35 9.59 11.78
N ILE A 36 6.45 9.33 10.84
CA ILE A 36 5.28 10.17 10.60
C ILE A 36 4.19 9.77 11.60
N ASP A 37 3.59 10.75 12.27
CA ASP A 37 2.35 10.55 13.01
C ASP A 37 1.19 10.46 12.02
N TRP A 38 0.90 9.24 11.59
CA TRP A 38 -0.16 8.98 10.62
C TRP A 38 -1.56 9.27 11.16
N ASN A 39 -1.77 9.18 12.47
CA ASN A 39 -3.06 9.51 13.08
C ASN A 39 -3.33 11.01 12.98
N ALA A 40 -2.33 11.85 13.27
CA ALA A 40 -2.45 13.29 13.12
C ALA A 40 -2.63 13.73 11.65
N VAL A 41 -1.98 13.01 10.71
CA VAL A 41 -2.18 13.24 9.27
C VAL A 41 -3.61 12.88 8.86
N GLU A 42 -4.13 11.74 9.31
CA GLU A 42 -5.50 11.32 9.02
C GLU A 42 -6.54 12.28 9.62
N GLU A 43 -6.37 12.69 10.88
CA GLU A 43 -7.27 13.64 11.54
C GLU A 43 -7.35 14.98 10.79
N ARG A 44 -6.20 15.45 10.29
CA ARG A 44 -6.08 16.77 9.67
C ARG A 44 -6.46 16.78 8.19
N PHE A 45 -6.17 15.69 7.46
CA PHE A 45 -6.29 15.64 6.01
C PHE A 45 -7.25 14.56 5.50
N GLY A 46 -7.67 13.59 6.31
CA GLY A 46 -8.53 12.47 5.91
C GLY A 46 -9.80 12.94 5.20
N ARG A 47 -10.48 13.94 5.79
CA ARG A 47 -11.68 14.57 5.19
C ARG A 47 -11.49 15.19 3.80
N LEU A 48 -10.26 15.54 3.42
CA LEU A 48 -9.96 16.06 2.07
C LEU A 48 -9.92 14.95 1.02
N TYR A 49 -9.63 13.72 1.45
CA TYR A 49 -9.53 12.54 0.61
C TYR A 49 -10.78 11.65 0.67
N GLU A 50 -11.70 11.89 1.61
CA GLU A 50 -13.02 11.25 1.74
C GLU A 50 -14.01 11.52 0.57
N ARG A 51 -13.56 11.80 -0.65
CA ARG A 51 -14.45 12.25 -1.73
C ARG A 51 -15.57 11.23 -2.06
N ILE A 52 -16.80 11.62 -1.68
CA ILE A 52 -18.14 11.16 -2.10
C ILE A 52 -18.29 9.65 -2.27
N ASN A 53 -18.20 8.90 -1.17
CA ASN A 53 -18.98 7.67 -1.07
C ASN A 53 -20.32 8.07 -0.47
N GLY A 54 -21.24 8.46 -1.36
CA GLY A 54 -22.64 8.65 -1.00
C GLY A 54 -23.28 7.32 -0.65
N VAL A 55 -22.97 6.76 0.52
CA VAL A 55 -23.87 5.93 1.31
C VAL A 55 -23.49 6.14 2.76
N ARG A 56 -24.28 6.97 3.45
CA ARG A 56 -24.43 6.89 4.89
C ARG A 56 -25.05 5.53 5.17
N LEU A 57 -24.31 4.64 5.81
CA LEU A 57 -24.89 3.48 6.50
C LEU A 57 -25.03 3.91 7.96
N ASP A 58 -26.25 4.36 8.26
CA ASP A 58 -26.89 4.23 9.56
C ASP A 58 -26.77 2.81 10.13
#